data_AF-A0A1Q6T018-F1
#
_entry.id   AF-A0A1Q6T018-F1
#
_cell.length_a   1.000
_cell.length_b   1.000
_cell.length_c   1.000
_cell.angle_alpha   90.00
_cell.angle_beta   90.00
_cell.angle_gamma   90.00
#
_symmetry.space_group_name_H-M   'P 1'
#
loop_
_entity.id
_entity.type
_entity.pdbx_description
1 polymer ?
#
loop_
_entity_poly.entity_id
_entity_poly.type
_entity_poly.pdbx_seq_one_letter_code
_entity_poly.pdbx_strand_id
1 'polypeptide(L)'
;MKWLVLVCFLLSFNANAQEGRCPADESLAIDNLEQELNDCAVVDYGKDEWQTSEMLKAYDRSIDCMQKVAHHIFDKYYTHYNASVKKNFDNYVSAATDISFDINQRSDMGRSIRLAEVYVLEAAGRTHFMVKNLVKEYIKEIRDEYDDAHEFDN
;
A
#
# COMPACT_ATOMS: atom_id res chain seq x y z
N MET A 1 18.90 -46.70 -39.43
CA MET A 1 19.64 -45.69 -38.64
C MET A 1 19.77 -44.41 -39.45
N LYS A 2 18.84 -43.45 -39.29
CA LYS A 2 18.97 -42.04 -39.75
C LYS A 2 17.80 -41.12 -39.37
N TRP A 3 16.76 -41.63 -38.68
CA TRP A 3 15.53 -40.86 -38.37
C TRP A 3 15.32 -40.53 -36.89
N LEU A 4 16.34 -40.70 -36.04
CA LEU A 4 16.21 -40.47 -34.58
C LEU A 4 16.92 -39.19 -34.08
N VAL A 5 17.58 -38.42 -34.96
CA VAL A 5 18.38 -37.26 -34.53
C VAL A 5 17.60 -35.94 -34.61
N LEU A 6 16.46 -35.89 -35.31
CA LEU A 6 15.69 -34.64 -35.47
C LEU A 6 14.67 -34.35 -34.36
N VAL A 7 14.35 -35.31 -33.49
CA VAL A 7 13.31 -35.11 -32.45
C VAL A 7 13.88 -34.56 -31.14
N CYS A 8 15.20 -34.64 -30.92
CA CYS A 8 15.82 -34.08 -29.72
C CYS A 8 16.14 -32.57 -29.83
N PHE A 9 16.15 -31.99 -31.04
CA PHE A 9 16.42 -30.56 -31.23
C PHE A 9 15.19 -29.65 -31.12
N LEU A 10 13.98 -30.21 -31.03
CA LEU A 10 12.75 -29.43 -30.86
C LEU A 10 12.20 -29.45 -29.42
N LEU A 11 12.77 -30.27 -28.53
CA LEU A 11 12.37 -30.31 -27.11
C LEU A 11 13.32 -29.56 -26.18
N SER A 12 14.49 -29.12 -26.66
CA SER A 12 15.45 -28.33 -25.87
C SER A 12 15.25 -26.81 -25.95
N PHE A 13 14.32 -26.31 -26.77
CA PHE A 13 14.03 -24.88 -26.89
C PHE A 13 12.81 -24.39 -26.10
N ASN A 14 12.16 -25.23 -25.30
CA ASN A 14 10.98 -24.84 -24.52
C ASN A 14 11.16 -24.96 -22.99
N ALA A 15 12.40 -25.00 -22.50
CA ALA A 15 12.65 -25.14 -21.06
C ALA A 15 13.35 -23.94 -20.39
N ASN A 16 13.78 -22.91 -21.14
CA ASN A 16 14.49 -21.76 -20.56
C ASN A 16 14.09 -20.41 -21.18
N ALA A 17 12.83 -20.28 -21.62
CA ALA A 17 12.18 -18.97 -21.66
C ALA A 17 11.45 -18.81 -20.32
N GLN A 18 12.22 -18.70 -19.23
CA GLN A 18 11.64 -18.27 -17.96
C GLN A 18 11.44 -16.77 -18.11
N GLU A 19 10.27 -16.41 -18.65
CA GLU A 19 9.80 -15.03 -18.80
C GLU A 19 10.09 -14.25 -17.51
N GLY A 20 10.69 -13.06 -17.67
CA GLY A 20 11.08 -12.16 -16.59
C GLY A 20 9.90 -11.80 -15.69
N ARG A 21 9.73 -12.58 -14.63
CA ARG A 21 8.73 -12.34 -13.58
C ARG A 21 9.45 -12.37 -12.25
N CYS A 22 9.03 -11.48 -11.35
CA CYS A 22 9.31 -11.57 -9.92
C CYS A 22 9.28 -13.04 -9.46
N PRO A 23 10.31 -13.52 -8.71
CA PRO A 23 10.33 -14.87 -8.17
C PRO A 23 8.99 -15.20 -7.50
N ALA A 24 8.48 -16.42 -7.72
CA ALA A 24 7.10 -16.75 -7.32
C ALA A 24 6.84 -16.58 -5.81
N ASP A 25 7.86 -16.78 -4.98
CA ASP A 25 7.84 -16.53 -3.55
C ASP A 25 7.77 -15.04 -3.20
N GLU A 26 8.53 -14.19 -3.90
CA GLU A 26 8.46 -12.74 -3.73
C GLU A 26 7.16 -12.14 -4.28
N SER A 27 6.68 -12.61 -5.43
CA SER A 27 5.37 -12.22 -5.96
C SER A 27 4.26 -12.52 -4.96
N LEU A 28 4.27 -13.73 -4.35
CA LEU A 28 3.31 -14.10 -3.32
C LEU A 28 3.44 -13.23 -2.06
N ALA A 29 4.67 -12.87 -1.66
CA ALA A 29 4.88 -11.99 -0.52
C ALA A 29 4.31 -10.58 -0.77
N ILE A 30 4.49 -10.03 -1.98
CA ILE A 30 3.92 -8.73 -2.39
C ILE A 30 2.38 -8.81 -2.43
N ASP A 31 1.81 -9.89 -2.98
CA ASP A 31 0.35 -10.10 -3.00
C ASP A 31 -0.24 -10.15 -1.58
N ASN A 32 0.46 -10.79 -0.64
CA ASN A 32 0.05 -10.80 0.77
C ASN A 32 0.06 -9.40 1.39
N LEU A 33 1.03 -8.55 1.04
CA LEU A 33 1.07 -7.15 1.51
C LEU A 33 -0.07 -6.32 0.93
N GLU A 34 -0.42 -6.55 -0.34
CA GLU A 34 -1.58 -5.90 -0.97
C GLU A 34 -2.89 -6.34 -0.30
N GLN A 35 -3.02 -7.62 0.03
CA GLN A 35 -4.16 -8.14 0.77
C GLN A 35 -4.23 -7.56 2.19
N GLU A 36 -3.11 -7.53 2.92
CA GLU A 36 -3.05 -6.96 4.28
C GLU A 36 -3.40 -5.47 4.28
N LEU A 37 -2.92 -4.70 3.29
CA LEU A 37 -3.32 -3.30 3.09
C LEU A 37 -4.84 -3.19 2.86
N ASN A 38 -5.43 -4.05 2.03
CA ASN A 38 -6.86 -4.02 1.76
C ASN A 38 -7.69 -4.38 2.99
N ASP A 39 -7.24 -5.34 3.80
CA ASP A 39 -7.89 -5.72 5.05
C ASP A 39 -7.79 -4.59 6.08
N CYS A 40 -6.62 -3.96 6.22
CA CYS A 40 -6.43 -2.77 7.07
C CYS A 40 -7.33 -1.60 6.65
N ALA A 41 -7.57 -1.43 5.35
CA ALA A 41 -8.39 -0.34 4.80
C ALA A 41 -9.90 -0.53 4.99
N VAL A 42 -10.34 -1.68 5.53
CA VAL A 42 -11.73 -1.86 5.95
C VAL A 42 -11.93 -1.13 7.28
N VAL A 43 -12.78 -0.11 7.26
CA VAL A 43 -13.13 0.64 8.48
C VAL A 43 -14.29 -0.05 9.18
N ASP A 44 -13.98 -0.80 10.24
CA ASP A 44 -14.98 -1.42 11.12
C ASP A 44 -15.40 -0.45 12.23
N TYR A 45 -16.61 0.12 12.07
CA TYR A 45 -17.22 1.04 13.03
C TYR A 45 -17.75 0.36 14.30
N GLY A 46 -17.80 -0.97 14.33
CA GLY A 46 -18.31 -1.73 15.47
C GLY A 46 -19.82 -1.57 15.69
N LYS A 47 -20.28 -1.93 16.90
CA LYS A 47 -21.72 -1.96 17.23
C LYS A 47 -22.34 -0.60 17.53
N ASP A 48 -21.52 0.40 17.84
CA ASP A 48 -21.93 1.75 18.22
C ASP A 48 -21.59 2.78 17.12
N GLU A 49 -21.79 2.39 15.85
CA GLU A 49 -21.47 3.18 14.65
C GLU A 49 -22.17 4.55 14.58
N TRP A 50 -23.20 4.77 15.40
CA TRP A 50 -23.92 6.04 15.49
C TRP A 50 -23.16 7.11 16.32
N GLN A 51 -22.08 6.73 17.03
CA GLN A 51 -21.24 7.64 17.78
C GLN A 51 -20.03 8.07 16.95
N THR A 52 -19.94 9.36 16.65
CA THR A 52 -18.79 9.97 15.95
C THR A 52 -17.45 9.57 16.57
N SER A 53 -17.34 9.53 17.91
CA SER A 53 -16.11 9.14 18.59
C SER A 53 -15.67 7.71 18.29
N GLU A 54 -16.60 6.77 18.14
CA GLU A 54 -16.26 5.38 17.79
C GLU A 54 -15.89 5.26 16.32
N MET A 55 -16.54 6.03 15.44
CA MET A 55 -16.15 6.10 14.04
C MET A 55 -14.74 6.67 13.84
N LEU A 56 -14.38 7.73 14.58
CA LEU A 56 -13.03 8.30 14.53
C LEU A 56 -11.98 7.29 15.01
N LYS A 57 -12.25 6.59 16.10
CA LYS A 57 -11.34 5.52 16.56
C LYS A 57 -11.19 4.39 15.52
N ALA A 58 -12.25 4.09 14.76
CA ALA A 58 -12.17 3.10 13.68
C ALA A 58 -11.22 3.56 12.56
N TYR A 59 -11.30 4.83 12.17
CA TYR A 59 -10.34 5.42 11.22
C TYR A 59 -8.91 5.40 11.77
N ASP A 60 -8.70 5.79 13.03
CA ASP A 60 -7.37 5.78 13.65
C ASP A 60 -6.76 4.38 13.66
N ARG A 61 -7.54 3.35 14.03
CA ARG A 61 -7.10 1.95 14.00
C ARG A 61 -6.74 1.49 12.58
N SER A 62 -7.55 1.85 11.60
CA SER A 62 -7.31 1.49 10.20
C SER A 62 -6.04 2.17 9.66
N ILE A 63 -5.83 3.46 9.96
CA ILE A 63 -4.62 4.20 9.60
C ILE A 63 -3.38 3.59 10.26
N ASP A 64 -3.44 3.27 11.56
CA ASP A 64 -2.34 2.61 12.28
C ASP A 64 -2.00 1.23 11.68
N CYS A 65 -3.02 0.46 11.28
CA CYS A 65 -2.84 -0.82 10.58
C CYS A 65 -2.08 -0.62 9.26
N MET A 66 -2.53 0.33 8.41
CA MET A 66 -1.85 0.62 7.13
C MET A 66 -0.42 1.14 7.33
N GLN A 67 -0.18 1.93 8.38
CA GLN A 67 1.15 2.40 8.73
C GLN A 67 2.09 1.26 9.13
N LYS A 68 1.58 0.23 9.83
CA LYS A 68 2.33 -1.00 10.13
C LYS A 68 2.66 -1.79 8.87
N VAL A 69 1.74 -1.91 7.91
CA VAL A 69 2.01 -2.53 6.61
C VAL A 69 3.13 -1.78 5.88
N ALA A 70 3.07 -0.44 5.85
CA ALA A 70 4.14 0.39 5.28
C ALA A 70 5.49 0.14 5.97
N HIS A 71 5.51 0.07 7.30
CA HIS A 71 6.74 -0.22 8.05
C HIS A 71 7.30 -1.61 7.73
N HIS A 72 6.44 -2.61 7.55
CA HIS A 72 6.85 -3.96 7.14
C HIS A 72 7.48 -3.94 5.74
N ILE A 73 6.86 -3.21 4.80
CA ILE A 73 7.42 -2.96 3.47
C ILE A 73 8.82 -2.34 3.57
N PHE A 74 8.98 -1.29 4.39
CA PHE A 74 10.25 -0.60 4.54
C PHE A 74 11.34 -1.44 5.20
N ASP A 75 10.98 -2.30 6.15
CA ASP A 75 11.93 -3.22 6.77
C ASP A 75 12.43 -4.28 5.81
N LYS A 76 11.57 -4.77 4.91
CA LYS A 76 11.92 -5.81 3.95
C LYS A 76 12.63 -5.26 2.71
N TYR A 77 12.10 -4.22 2.09
CA TYR A 77 12.49 -3.79 0.74
C TYR A 77 13.34 -2.50 0.72
N TYR A 78 13.34 -1.70 1.80
CA TYR A 78 14.10 -0.44 1.88
C TYR A 78 15.27 -0.51 2.87
N THR A 79 15.93 -1.66 2.99
CA THR A 79 16.88 -1.99 4.06
C THR A 79 17.98 -0.95 4.30
N HIS A 80 18.51 -0.32 3.24
CA HIS A 80 19.59 0.68 3.37
C HIS A 80 19.12 2.02 3.94
N TYR A 81 17.89 2.44 3.63
CA TYR A 81 17.34 3.75 3.99
C TYR A 81 16.13 3.65 4.95
N ASN A 82 15.84 2.47 5.50
CA ASN A 82 14.61 2.14 6.21
C ASN A 82 14.22 3.17 7.29
N ALA A 83 15.17 3.62 8.11
CA ALA A 83 14.93 4.59 9.18
C ALA A 83 14.48 5.94 8.63
N SER A 84 15.07 6.37 7.51
CA SER A 84 14.72 7.64 6.87
C SER A 84 13.37 7.55 6.15
N VAL A 85 13.09 6.44 5.47
CA VAL A 85 11.82 6.19 4.78
C VAL A 85 10.67 6.10 5.77
N LYS A 86 10.83 5.34 6.87
CA LYS A 86 9.87 5.27 7.98
C LYS A 86 9.55 6.65 8.53
N LYS A 87 10.57 7.44 8.87
CA LYS A 87 10.39 8.81 9.38
C LYS A 87 9.63 9.70 8.39
N ASN A 88 9.97 9.62 7.11
CA ASN A 88 9.29 10.40 6.07
C ASN A 88 7.83 9.99 5.92
N PHE A 89 7.53 8.70 5.99
CA PHE A 89 6.17 8.18 5.93
C PHE A 89 5.36 8.59 7.17
N ASP A 90 5.91 8.49 8.38
CA ASP A 90 5.23 8.90 9.61
C ASP A 90 4.92 10.41 9.61
N ASN A 91 5.86 11.22 9.11
CA ASN A 91 5.64 12.65 8.88
C ASN A 91 4.53 12.90 7.85
N TYR A 92 4.48 12.09 6.78
CA TYR A 92 3.41 12.17 5.78
C TYR A 92 2.05 11.85 6.40
N VAL A 93 1.91 10.78 7.20
CA VAL A 93 0.64 10.42 7.87
C VAL A 93 0.16 11.57 8.75
N SER A 94 1.08 12.17 9.52
CA SER A 94 0.80 13.34 10.36
C SER A 94 0.35 14.54 9.51
N ALA A 95 1.09 14.88 8.47
CA ALA A 95 0.78 16.01 7.58
C ALA A 95 -0.53 15.79 6.80
N ALA A 96 -0.81 14.56 6.34
CA ALA A 96 -2.06 14.21 5.66
C ALA A 96 -3.26 14.40 6.59
N THR A 97 -3.08 14.09 7.88
CA THR A 97 -4.08 14.35 8.92
C THR A 97 -4.32 15.85 9.06
N ASP A 98 -3.27 16.63 9.33
CA ASP A 98 -3.37 18.08 9.51
C ASP A 98 -4.02 18.76 8.29
N ILE A 99 -3.56 18.42 7.08
CA ILE A 99 -4.11 18.95 5.82
C ILE A 99 -5.58 18.59 5.66
N SER A 100 -5.97 17.36 6.01
CA SER A 100 -7.37 16.92 5.91
C SER A 100 -8.27 17.70 6.87
N PHE A 101 -7.79 18.01 8.08
CA PHE A 101 -8.50 18.88 9.01
C PHE A 101 -8.53 20.34 8.53
N ASP A 102 -7.43 20.84 7.96
CA ASP A 102 -7.36 22.20 7.41
C ASP A 102 -8.43 22.42 6.33
N ILE A 103 -8.50 21.49 5.37
CA ILE A 103 -9.46 21.53 4.26
C ILE A 103 -10.92 21.51 4.77
N ASN A 104 -11.22 20.63 5.73
CA ASN A 104 -12.59 20.41 6.14
C ASN A 104 -13.10 21.42 7.16
N GLN A 105 -12.22 21.97 8.01
CA GLN A 105 -12.63 22.75 9.18
C GLN A 105 -11.98 24.12 9.31
N ARG A 106 -10.76 24.35 8.78
CA ARG A 106 -10.00 25.56 9.12
C ARG A 106 -10.20 26.75 8.19
N SER A 107 -10.89 26.60 7.06
CA SER A 107 -11.29 27.78 6.27
C SER A 107 -12.24 28.69 7.06
N ASP A 108 -12.18 30.01 6.86
CA ASP A 108 -13.07 30.95 7.58
C ASP A 108 -14.55 30.63 7.35
N MET A 109 -14.89 30.23 6.12
CA MET A 109 -16.23 29.75 5.79
C MET A 109 -16.52 28.45 6.53
N GLY A 110 -15.60 27.48 6.51
CA GLY A 110 -15.69 26.23 7.29
C GLY A 110 -15.93 26.47 8.77
N ARG A 111 -15.17 27.33 9.42
CA ARG A 111 -15.36 27.68 10.85
C ARG A 111 -16.74 28.27 11.13
N SER A 112 -17.32 29.00 10.18
CA SER A 112 -18.63 29.63 10.33
C SER A 112 -19.83 28.71 10.02
N ILE A 113 -19.68 27.69 9.17
CA ILE A 113 -20.80 26.84 8.71
C ILE A 113 -20.63 25.34 8.99
N ARG A 114 -19.39 24.87 9.25
CA ARG A 114 -19.00 23.46 9.39
C ARG A 114 -18.62 23.12 10.83
N LEU A 115 -19.56 23.33 11.74
CA LEU A 115 -19.40 23.00 13.17
C LEU A 115 -19.85 21.56 13.51
N ALA A 116 -20.32 20.80 12.52
CA ALA A 116 -20.88 19.48 12.72
C ALA A 116 -19.82 18.37 12.68
N GLU A 117 -20.03 17.34 13.49
CA GLU A 117 -19.19 16.14 13.62
C GLU A 117 -18.91 15.44 12.28
N VAL A 118 -19.80 15.57 11.29
CA VAL A 118 -19.63 15.03 9.94
C VAL A 118 -18.33 15.50 9.27
N TYR A 119 -17.89 16.74 9.50
CA TYR A 119 -16.68 17.28 8.88
C TYR A 119 -15.39 16.77 9.54
N VAL A 120 -15.48 16.28 10.77
CA VAL A 120 -14.38 15.56 11.44
C VAL A 120 -14.22 14.18 10.80
N LEU A 121 -15.35 13.50 10.54
CA LEU A 121 -15.36 12.21 9.87
C LEU A 121 -14.88 12.31 8.42
N GLU A 122 -15.27 13.36 7.68
CA GLU A 122 -14.76 13.64 6.33
C GLU A 122 -13.24 13.86 6.32
N ALA A 123 -12.69 14.52 7.35
CA ALA A 123 -11.25 14.69 7.49
C ALA A 123 -10.55 13.34 7.74
N ALA A 124 -11.06 12.53 8.69
CA ALA A 124 -10.51 11.21 8.97
C ALA A 124 -10.56 10.27 7.75
N GLY A 125 -11.69 10.25 7.04
CA GLY A 125 -11.84 9.49 5.80
C GLY A 125 -10.89 9.92 4.68
N ARG A 126 -10.60 11.23 4.57
CA ARG A 126 -9.61 11.76 3.61
C ARG A 126 -8.19 11.31 3.98
N THR A 127 -7.79 11.43 5.25
CA THR A 127 -6.50 10.92 5.72
C THR A 127 -6.34 9.45 5.41
N HIS A 128 -7.35 8.65 5.76
CA HIS A 128 -7.39 7.21 5.48
C HIS A 128 -7.13 6.90 4.00
N PHE A 129 -7.84 7.59 3.09
CA PHE A 129 -7.66 7.41 1.64
C PHE A 129 -6.24 7.79 1.17
N MET A 130 -5.70 8.90 1.68
CA MET A 130 -4.34 9.36 1.33
C MET A 130 -3.27 8.36 1.76
N VAL A 131 -3.35 7.87 2.99
CA VAL A 131 -2.42 6.86 3.53
C VAL A 131 -2.51 5.56 2.72
N LYS A 132 -3.73 5.05 2.48
CA LYS A 132 -3.93 3.83 1.67
C LYS A 132 -3.24 3.93 0.31
N ASN A 133 -3.46 5.03 -0.39
CA ASN A 133 -2.90 5.20 -1.73
C ASN A 133 -1.37 5.26 -1.70
N LEU A 134 -0.78 5.96 -0.74
CA LEU A 134 0.68 6.02 -0.67
C LEU A 134 1.29 4.64 -0.37
N VAL A 135 0.69 3.84 0.53
CA VAL A 135 1.16 2.46 0.76
C VAL A 135 1.02 1.61 -0.50
N LYS A 136 -0.08 1.79 -1.24
CA LYS A 136 -0.29 1.10 -2.53
C LYS A 136 0.78 1.47 -3.57
N GLU A 137 1.19 2.73 -3.64
CA GLU A 137 2.30 3.14 -4.51
C GLU A 137 3.60 2.43 -4.13
N TYR A 138 3.95 2.33 -2.85
CA TYR A 138 5.14 1.56 -2.42
C TYR A 138 5.08 0.09 -2.84
N ILE A 139 3.92 -0.57 -2.68
CA ILE A 139 3.73 -1.96 -3.13
C ILE A 139 3.91 -2.07 -4.65
N LYS A 140 3.36 -1.11 -5.40
CA LYS A 140 3.48 -1.07 -6.86
C LYS A 140 4.94 -0.91 -7.30
N GLU A 141 5.67 0.06 -6.74
CA GLU A 141 7.07 0.31 -7.11
C GLU A 141 7.95 -0.90 -6.81
N ILE A 142 7.74 -1.62 -5.70
CA ILE A 142 8.47 -2.87 -5.44
C ILE A 142 8.17 -3.92 -6.50
N ARG A 143 6.89 -4.08 -6.88
CA ARG A 143 6.50 -5.04 -7.92
C ARG A 143 7.17 -4.69 -9.25
N ASP A 144 7.14 -3.42 -9.63
CA ASP A 144 7.76 -2.90 -10.86
C ASP A 144 9.29 -3.12 -10.84
N GLU A 145 9.98 -2.85 -9.71
CA GLU A 145 11.42 -3.08 -9.56
C GLU A 145 11.82 -4.55 -9.75
N TYR A 146 11.01 -5.49 -9.24
CA TYR A 146 11.28 -6.92 -9.43
C TYR A 146 11.06 -7.39 -10.87
N ASP A 147 10.08 -6.81 -11.57
CA ASP A 147 9.83 -7.10 -12.98
C ASP A 147 10.96 -6.50 -13.86
N ASP A 148 11.38 -5.26 -13.60
CA ASP A 148 12.45 -4.56 -14.33
C ASP A 148 13.83 -5.22 -14.15
N ALA A 149 14.17 -5.68 -12.94
CA ALA A 149 15.47 -6.29 -12.64
C ALA A 149 15.81 -7.50 -13.53
N HIS A 150 14.80 -8.13 -14.14
CA HIS A 150 14.98 -9.32 -14.98
C HIS A 150 14.93 -9.00 -16.49
N GLU A 151 14.60 -7.75 -16.88
CA GLU A 151 14.68 -7.28 -18.27
C GLU A 151 16.09 -6.82 -18.65
N PHE A 152 16.87 -6.26 -17.71
CA PHE A 152 18.22 -5.74 -17.97
C PHE A 152 19.35 -6.78 -17.82
N ASP A 153 19.03 -8.00 -17.39
CA ASP A 153 19.97 -9.13 -17.27
C ASP A 153 20.01 -10.02 -18.54
N ASN A 154 19.32 -9.63 -19.64
CA ASN A 154 19.27 -10.34 -20.94
C ASN A 154 20.09 -9.67 -22.04
#